data_AF-A0A5D2LHL1-F1
#
_entry.id   AF-A0A5D2LHL1-F1
#
_cell.length_a   1.000
_cell.length_b   1.000
_cell.length_c   1.000
_cell.angle_alpha   90.00
_cell.angle_beta   90.00
_cell.angle_gamma   90.00
#
_symmetry.space_group_name_H-M   'P 1'
#
loop_
_entity.id
_entity.type
_entity.pdbx_description
1 polymer ?
#
loop_
_entity_poly.entity_id
_entity_poly.type
_entity_poly.pdbx_seq_one_letter_code
_entity_poly.pdbx_strand_id
1 'polypeptide(L)'
;MLVLSLGTGIASMDAPKYDAVTANNWGMLDGIFLNGNTPLLDACGQASSDVVDFRVSALFRTSRCKENYLRIQDDWLTGAASTADIATEENLQKLVGIGNELLKKPVSKLNFETGRLEEDEGLTNEEALAKFAIGLHEQRCFRLSA
;
A
#
# COMPACT_ATOMS: atom_id res chain seq x y z
N MET A 1 8.65 16.92 9.13
CA MET A 1 7.64 15.88 9.44
C MET A 1 7.92 14.69 8.55
N LEU A 2 8.07 13.50 9.12
CA LEU A 2 8.32 12.24 8.42
C LEU A 2 7.04 11.40 8.45
N VAL A 3 6.68 10.76 7.34
CA VAL A 3 5.48 9.93 7.21
C VAL A 3 5.84 8.59 6.57
N LEU A 4 5.55 7.50 7.27
CA LEU A 4 5.66 6.13 6.78
C LEU A 4 4.25 5.58 6.59
N SER A 5 3.96 5.15 5.36
CA SER A 5 2.69 4.56 4.97
C SER A 5 2.95 3.10 4.60
N LEU A 6 2.31 2.18 5.30
CA LEU A 6 2.44 0.74 5.05
C LEU A 6 1.08 0.21 4.62
N GLY A 7 1.04 -0.50 3.49
CA GLY A 7 -0.16 -1.22 3.11
C GLY A 7 0.02 -2.73 3.20
N THR A 8 -1.09 -3.44 3.16
CA THR A 8 -1.17 -4.91 3.30
C THR A 8 -1.16 -5.62 1.95
N GLY A 9 -0.74 -4.89 0.90
CA GLY A 9 -0.76 -5.34 -0.49
C GLY A 9 -2.14 -5.33 -1.14
N ILE A 10 -2.15 -5.46 -2.47
CA ILE A 10 -3.35 -5.65 -3.29
C ILE A 10 -3.21 -6.89 -4.16
N ALA A 11 -4.36 -7.49 -4.48
CA ALA A 11 -4.42 -8.61 -5.41
C ALA A 11 -3.95 -8.18 -6.81
N SER A 12 -3.15 -8.99 -7.50
CA SER A 12 -2.75 -8.73 -8.87
C SER A 12 -3.99 -8.56 -9.77
N MET A 13 -4.18 -7.38 -10.35
CA MET A 13 -5.29 -7.11 -11.25
C MET A 13 -4.91 -7.49 -12.69
N ASP A 14 -5.02 -8.78 -13.02
CA ASP A 14 -4.93 -9.24 -14.42
C ASP A 14 -6.23 -8.97 -15.21
N ALA A 15 -7.33 -8.63 -14.52
CA ALA A 15 -8.61 -8.25 -15.12
C ALA A 15 -9.41 -7.32 -14.17
N PRO A 16 -10.26 -6.41 -14.69
CA PRO A 16 -11.16 -5.63 -13.86
C PRO A 16 -12.04 -6.60 -13.05
N LYS A 17 -11.92 -6.55 -11.71
CA LYS A 17 -12.69 -7.43 -10.80
C LYS A 17 -14.20 -7.31 -11.00
N TYR A 18 -14.68 -6.18 -11.52
CA TYR A 18 -16.10 -5.92 -11.77
C TYR A 18 -16.28 -5.07 -13.04
N ASP A 19 -17.17 -5.51 -13.93
CA ASP A 19 -17.63 -4.75 -15.10
C ASP A 19 -18.90 -3.96 -14.71
N ALA A 20 -19.12 -2.80 -15.33
CA ALA A 20 -20.31 -1.96 -15.11
C ALA A 20 -21.61 -2.72 -15.38
N VAL A 21 -21.56 -3.69 -16.30
CA VAL A 21 -22.67 -4.61 -16.61
C VAL A 21 -22.99 -5.53 -15.43
N THR A 22 -21.98 -6.00 -14.68
CA THR A 22 -22.15 -6.83 -13.49
C THR A 22 -22.67 -6.01 -12.30
N ALA A 23 -22.20 -4.76 -12.15
CA ALA A 23 -22.65 -3.84 -11.10
C ALA A 23 -24.13 -3.42 -11.26
N ASN A 24 -24.64 -3.37 -12.49
CA ASN A 24 -26.04 -3.04 -12.78
C ASN A 24 -27.04 -4.11 -12.27
N ASN A 25 -26.57 -5.33 -11.99
CA ASN A 25 -27.39 -6.42 -11.46
C ASN A 25 -27.20 -6.64 -9.94
N TRP A 26 -26.46 -5.77 -9.23
CA TRP A 26 -26.24 -5.92 -7.79
C TRP A 26 -27.49 -5.57 -6.99
N GLY A 27 -27.97 -6.52 -6.17
CA GLY A 27 -28.94 -6.27 -5.11
C GLY A 27 -28.29 -5.71 -3.83
N MET A 28 -29.12 -5.32 -2.85
CA MET A 28 -28.66 -4.75 -1.57
C MET A 28 -27.74 -5.70 -0.77
N LEU A 29 -27.86 -7.02 -0.97
CA LEU A 29 -27.02 -8.04 -0.34
C LEU A 29 -25.71 -8.30 -1.12
N ASP A 30 -25.72 -8.13 -2.44
CA ASP A 30 -24.54 -8.34 -3.31
C ASP A 30 -23.48 -7.25 -3.11
N GLY A 31 -23.90 -6.01 -2.82
CA GLY A 31 -22.98 -4.92 -2.47
C GLY A 31 -22.23 -5.13 -1.15
N ILE A 32 -22.72 -6.04 -0.29
CA ILE A 32 -22.14 -6.34 1.03
C ILE A 32 -21.35 -7.64 0.99
N PHE A 33 -21.81 -8.67 0.27
CA PHE A 33 -21.13 -9.96 0.15
C PHE A 33 -21.34 -10.57 -1.24
N LEU A 34 -20.27 -10.64 -2.03
CA LEU A 34 -20.24 -11.35 -3.32
C LEU A 34 -19.09 -12.36 -3.30
N ASN A 35 -19.43 -13.66 -3.38
CA ASN A 35 -18.46 -14.76 -3.49
C ASN A 35 -17.31 -14.73 -2.45
N GLY A 36 -17.61 -14.38 -1.18
CA GLY A 36 -16.61 -14.33 -0.11
C GLY A 36 -15.84 -13.00 0.01
N ASN A 37 -16.06 -12.04 -0.88
CA ASN A 37 -15.46 -10.70 -0.82
C ASN A 37 -16.50 -9.64 -0.42
N THR A 38 -16.02 -8.54 0.16
CA THR A 38 -16.83 -7.37 0.59
C THR A 38 -16.52 -6.16 -0.31
N PRO A 39 -17.04 -6.11 -1.55
CA PRO A 39 -16.62 -5.16 -2.58
C PRO A 39 -16.73 -3.69 -2.19
N LEU A 40 -17.71 -3.31 -1.36
CA LEU A 40 -17.84 -1.95 -0.84
C LEU A 40 -16.73 -1.60 0.17
N LEU A 41 -16.35 -2.56 1.02
CA LEU A 41 -15.29 -2.38 2.01
C LEU A 41 -13.93 -2.32 1.32
N ASP A 42 -13.72 -3.17 0.32
CA ASP A 42 -12.52 -3.15 -0.53
C ASP A 42 -12.42 -1.82 -1.28
N ALA A 43 -13.50 -1.33 -1.90
CA ALA A 43 -13.52 -0.04 -2.58
C ALA A 43 -13.27 1.14 -1.62
N CYS A 44 -13.85 1.12 -0.41
CA CYS A 44 -13.56 2.13 0.62
C CYS A 44 -12.12 2.04 1.12
N GLY A 45 -11.58 0.83 1.28
CA GLY A 45 -10.18 0.59 1.67
C GLY A 45 -9.22 1.16 0.63
N GLN A 46 -9.39 0.76 -0.63
CA GLN A 46 -8.60 1.25 -1.77
C GLN A 46 -8.73 2.78 -1.92
N ALA A 47 -9.96 3.32 -1.93
CA ALA A 47 -10.18 4.76 -2.06
C ALA A 47 -9.61 5.56 -0.88
N SER A 48 -9.66 5.03 0.35
CA SER A 48 -9.07 5.69 1.51
C SER A 48 -7.53 5.70 1.45
N SER A 49 -6.93 4.61 0.97
CA SER A 49 -5.49 4.51 0.74
C SER A 49 -5.05 5.50 -0.35
N ASP A 50 -5.76 5.53 -1.48
CA ASP A 50 -5.42 6.38 -2.62
C ASP A 50 -5.63 7.88 -2.35
N VAL A 51 -6.70 8.26 -1.63
CA VAL A 51 -6.96 9.67 -1.29
C VAL A 51 -5.96 10.18 -0.24
N VAL A 52 -5.55 9.34 0.71
CA VAL A 52 -4.52 9.72 1.70
C VAL A 52 -3.16 9.80 1.02
N ASP A 53 -2.79 8.83 0.20
CA ASP A 53 -1.52 8.82 -0.54
C ASP A 53 -1.44 10.00 -1.52
N PHE A 54 -2.50 10.32 -2.25
CA PHE A 54 -2.55 11.49 -3.14
C PHE A 54 -2.43 12.81 -2.35
N ARG A 55 -3.15 12.95 -1.23
CA ARG A 55 -3.15 14.20 -0.45
C ARG A 55 -1.81 14.41 0.26
N VAL A 56 -1.21 13.35 0.78
CA VAL A 56 0.11 13.38 1.43
C VAL A 56 1.21 13.63 0.39
N SER A 57 1.20 12.89 -0.72
CA SER A 57 2.20 13.05 -1.78
C SER A 57 2.13 14.41 -2.48
N ALA A 58 0.94 15.00 -2.66
CA ALA A 58 0.78 16.37 -3.17
C ALA A 58 1.39 17.41 -2.21
N LEU A 59 1.14 17.29 -0.90
CA LEU A 59 1.71 18.18 0.13
C LEU A 59 3.25 18.08 0.21
N PHE A 60 3.80 16.87 0.04
CA PHE A 60 5.24 16.62 0.08
C PHE A 60 5.96 16.88 -1.25
N ARG A 61 5.25 17.07 -2.38
CA ARG A 61 5.82 17.57 -3.64
C ARG A 61 5.91 19.10 -3.71
N THR A 62 4.95 19.83 -3.13
CA THR A 62 4.96 21.30 -3.12
C THR A 62 5.94 21.88 -2.10
N SER A 63 6.16 21.15 -1.01
CA SER A 63 7.24 21.40 -0.07
C SER A 63 8.48 20.66 -0.59
N ARG A 64 9.70 21.21 -0.49
CA ARG A 64 10.95 20.53 -0.91
C ARG A 64 11.31 19.31 -0.03
N CYS A 65 10.36 18.41 0.22
CA CYS A 65 10.39 17.37 1.24
C CYS A 65 9.95 16.01 0.69
N LYS A 66 10.17 15.74 -0.59
CA LYS A 66 9.79 14.46 -1.23
C LYS A 66 10.36 13.24 -0.52
N GLU A 67 11.51 13.37 0.13
CA GLU A 67 12.18 12.29 0.88
C GLU A 67 11.52 11.98 2.23
N ASN A 68 10.56 12.80 2.68
CA ASN A 68 9.92 12.63 3.97
C ASN A 68 8.70 11.69 3.95
N TYR A 69 8.33 11.17 2.78
CA TYR A 69 7.23 10.22 2.59
C TYR A 69 7.76 8.90 2.03
N LEU A 70 7.52 7.80 2.75
CA LEU A 70 7.85 6.45 2.31
C LEU A 70 6.57 5.61 2.31
N ARG A 71 6.20 5.07 1.16
CA ARG A 71 5.11 4.10 1.00
C ARG A 71 5.70 2.74 0.67
N ILE A 72 5.30 1.71 1.42
CA ILE A 72 5.67 0.31 1.14
C ILE A 72 4.37 -0.47 0.96
N GLN A 73 4.24 -1.10 -0.20
CA GLN A 73 3.04 -1.79 -0.66
C GLN A 73 3.44 -2.86 -1.67
N ASP A 74 2.80 -4.03 -1.64
CA ASP A 74 2.96 -5.05 -2.67
C ASP A 74 1.71 -5.13 -3.56
N ASP A 75 1.86 -4.90 -4.86
CA ASP A 75 0.72 -4.80 -5.78
C ASP A 75 0.37 -6.12 -6.52
N TRP A 76 1.02 -7.22 -6.15
CA TRP A 76 1.02 -8.46 -6.94
C TRP A 76 0.65 -9.69 -6.11
N LEU A 77 -0.15 -9.54 -5.06
CA LEU A 77 -0.59 -10.67 -4.24
C LEU A 77 -1.47 -11.63 -5.04
N THR A 78 -1.23 -12.94 -4.90
CA THR A 78 -1.97 -13.99 -5.62
C THR A 78 -2.43 -15.12 -4.69
N GLY A 79 -3.52 -15.79 -5.08
CA GLY A 79 -4.08 -16.94 -4.36
C GLY A 79 -4.52 -16.59 -2.94
N ALA A 80 -4.28 -17.47 -1.97
CA ALA A 80 -4.68 -17.27 -0.57
C ALA A 80 -4.02 -16.04 0.11
N ALA A 81 -2.92 -15.54 -0.44
CA ALA A 81 -2.23 -14.37 0.10
C ALA A 81 -2.97 -13.06 -0.21
N SER A 82 -3.89 -13.06 -1.19
CA SER A 82 -4.66 -11.87 -1.58
C SER A 82 -6.01 -11.75 -0.88
N THR A 83 -6.35 -12.71 -0.01
CA THR A 83 -7.60 -12.76 0.76
C THR A 83 -7.30 -12.61 2.25
N ALA A 84 -8.06 -11.73 2.93
CA ALA A 84 -7.80 -11.37 4.32
C ALA A 84 -8.27 -12.42 5.36
N ASP A 85 -9.13 -13.36 4.96
CA ASP A 85 -9.81 -14.32 5.84
C ASP A 85 -9.12 -15.69 5.93
N ILE A 86 -8.11 -15.96 5.10
CA ILE A 86 -7.37 -17.24 5.10
C ILE A 86 -6.18 -17.16 6.07
N ALA A 87 -6.45 -17.42 7.35
CA ALA A 87 -5.45 -17.42 8.43
C ALA A 87 -4.85 -18.81 8.71
N THR A 88 -4.54 -19.59 7.67
CA THR A 88 -3.82 -20.86 7.84
C THR A 88 -2.34 -20.60 8.13
N GLU A 89 -1.69 -21.45 8.93
CA GLU A 89 -0.26 -21.31 9.25
C GLU A 89 0.60 -21.20 7.98
N GLU A 90 0.30 -22.01 6.96
CA GLU A 90 0.97 -21.96 5.66
C GLU A 90 0.83 -20.59 4.98
N ASN A 91 -0.38 -20.00 4.98
CA ASN A 91 -0.60 -18.70 4.35
C ASN A 91 0.08 -17.56 5.13
N LEU A 92 0.07 -17.63 6.47
CA LEU A 92 0.78 -16.66 7.31
C LEU A 92 2.30 -16.70 7.09
N GLN A 93 2.89 -17.90 7.02
CA GLN A 93 4.30 -18.06 6.69
C GLN A 93 4.63 -17.53 5.27
N LYS A 94 3.72 -17.75 4.31
CA LYS A 94 3.84 -17.20 2.96
C LYS A 94 3.81 -15.66 2.97
N LEU A 95 2.91 -15.04 3.73
CA LEU A 95 2.84 -13.58 3.88
C LEU A 95 4.10 -12.99 4.53
N VAL A 96 4.68 -13.67 5.51
CA VAL A 96 6.00 -13.31 6.07
C VAL A 96 7.09 -13.37 5.00
N GLY A 97 7.08 -14.41 4.16
CA GLY A 97 7.97 -14.54 3.00
C GLY A 97 7.85 -13.34 2.05
N ILE A 98 6.62 -13.00 1.67
CA ILE A 98 6.32 -11.85 0.78
C ILE A 98 6.83 -10.54 1.40
N GLY A 99 6.62 -10.32 2.69
CA GLY A 99 7.13 -9.14 3.39
C GLY A 99 8.66 -9.05 3.35
N ASN A 100 9.36 -10.16 3.57
CA ASN A 100 10.83 -10.21 3.49
C ASN A 100 11.37 -9.99 2.07
N GLU A 101 10.64 -10.45 1.05
CA GLU A 101 10.98 -10.18 -0.34
C GLU A 101 10.73 -8.71 -0.70
N LEU A 102 9.63 -8.13 -0.20
CA LEU A 102 9.27 -6.72 -0.42
C LEU A 102 10.34 -5.76 0.10
N LEU A 103 11.02 -6.11 1.20
CA LEU A 103 12.17 -5.34 1.72
C LEU A 103 13.31 -5.22 0.70
N LYS A 104 13.51 -6.23 -0.13
CA LYS A 104 14.58 -6.28 -1.13
C LYS A 104 14.20 -5.62 -2.46
N LYS A 105 12.91 -5.37 -2.70
CA LYS A 105 12.42 -4.67 -3.89
C LYS A 105 12.80 -3.19 -3.85
N PRO A 106 12.95 -2.54 -5.01
CA PRO A 106 13.13 -1.09 -5.08
C PRO A 106 11.94 -0.36 -4.46
N VAL A 107 12.18 0.85 -3.95
CA VAL A 107 11.11 1.73 -3.44
C VAL A 107 10.18 2.09 -4.58
N SER A 108 8.88 2.00 -4.35
CA SER A 108 7.88 2.47 -5.31
C SER A 108 7.49 3.91 -5.02
N LYS A 109 7.41 4.74 -6.07
CA LYS A 109 6.92 6.12 -6.01
C LYS A 109 5.61 6.24 -6.75
N LEU A 110 4.68 7.01 -6.18
CA LEU A 110 3.42 7.30 -6.83
C LEU A 110 3.68 8.15 -8.09
N ASN A 111 3.41 7.58 -9.25
CA ASN A 111 3.31 8.32 -10.48
C ASN A 111 1.93 8.98 -10.54
N PHE A 112 1.92 10.31 -10.61
CA PHE A 112 0.69 11.11 -10.56
C PHE A 112 -0.03 11.17 -11.91
N GLU A 113 0.65 10.83 -13.01
CA GLU A 113 0.04 10.76 -14.34
C GLU A 113 -0.74 9.46 -14.49
N THR A 114 -0.21 8.36 -13.94
CA THR A 114 -0.83 7.02 -14.01
C THR A 114 -1.66 6.68 -12.77
N GLY A 115 -1.45 7.39 -11.66
CA GLY A 115 -2.05 7.09 -10.36
C GLY A 115 -1.51 5.80 -9.72
N ARG A 116 -0.44 5.22 -10.25
CA ARG A 116 0.12 3.93 -9.83
C ARG A 116 1.45 4.10 -9.12
N LEU A 117 1.77 3.15 -8.25
CA LEU A 117 3.11 3.02 -7.68
C LEU A 117 4.04 2.41 -8.73
N GLU A 118 5.10 3.13 -9.08
CA GLU A 118 6.12 2.69 -10.03
C GLU A 118 7.46 2.56 -9.31
N GLU A 119 8.21 1.51 -9.63
CA GLU A 119 9.53 1.27 -9.04
C GLU A 119 10.49 2.42 -9.38
N ASP A 120 11.20 2.92 -8.37
CA ASP A 120 12.27 3.87 -8.50
C ASP A 120 13.59 3.16 -8.21
N GLU A 121 14.43 2.99 -9.24
CA GLU A 121 15.66 2.19 -9.23
C GLU A 121 16.77 2.71 -8.28
N GLY A 122 16.47 3.69 -7.42
CA GLY A 122 17.43 4.33 -6.54
C GLY A 122 17.80 3.55 -5.29
N LEU A 123 16.83 3.04 -4.52
CA LEU A 123 17.03 2.41 -3.20
C LEU A 123 16.07 1.24 -3.02
N THR A 124 16.46 0.25 -2.23
CA THR A 124 15.53 -0.79 -1.77
C THR A 124 14.66 -0.29 -0.61
N ASN A 125 13.53 -0.97 -0.37
CA ASN A 125 12.66 -0.67 0.77
C ASN A 125 13.41 -0.81 2.11
N GLU A 126 14.30 -1.79 2.24
CA GLU A 126 15.17 -1.98 3.41
C GLU A 126 16.08 -0.77 3.65
N GLU A 127 16.77 -0.30 2.61
CA GLU A 127 17.67 0.85 2.70
C GLU A 127 16.89 2.15 3.02
N ALA A 128 15.72 2.32 2.41
CA ALA A 128 14.85 3.46 2.67
C ALA A 128 14.33 3.46 4.11
N LEU A 129 13.95 2.29 4.66
CA LEU A 129 13.54 2.15 6.06
C LEU A 129 14.70 2.45 7.02
N ALA A 130 15.92 2.00 6.72
CA ALA A 130 17.09 2.29 7.53
C ALA A 130 17.35 3.81 7.60
N LYS A 131 17.29 4.50 6.45
CA LYS A 131 17.39 5.97 6.40
C LYS A 131 16.26 6.65 7.17
N PHE A 132 15.03 6.15 7.04
CA PHE A 132 13.88 6.68 7.75
C PHE A 132 14.04 6.56 9.27
N ALA A 133 14.57 5.43 9.76
CA ALA A 133 14.85 5.21 11.18
C ALA A 133 15.90 6.18 11.73
N ILE A 134 16.95 6.49 10.97
CA ILE A 134 17.93 7.53 11.32
C ILE A 134 17.23 8.88 11.48
N GLY A 135 16.40 9.27 10.50
CA GLY A 135 15.64 10.53 10.58
C GLY A 135 14.72 10.61 11.79
N LEU A 136 14.05 9.51 12.16
CA LEU A 136 13.22 9.45 13.38
C LEU A 136 14.05 9.65 14.65
N HIS A 137 15.23 9.03 14.71
CA HIS A 137 16.15 9.17 15.84
C HIS A 137 16.63 10.62 16.00
N GLU A 138 17.07 11.25 14.91
CA GLU A 138 17.52 12.65 14.90
C GLU A 138 16.41 13.61 15.36
N GLN A 139 15.18 13.42 14.85
CA GLN A 139 14.01 14.21 15.26
C GLN A 139 13.68 14.03 16.76
N ARG A 140 13.81 12.81 17.29
CA ARG A 140 13.64 12.54 18.72
C ARG A 140 14.71 13.26 19.55
N CYS A 141 15.98 13.14 19.16
CA CYS A 141 17.09 13.78 19.87
C CYS A 141 16.94 15.31 19.88
N PHE A 142 16.60 15.90 18.74
CA PHE A 142 16.36 17.35 18.63
C PHE A 142 15.27 17.84 19.59
N ARG A 143 14.16 17.10 19.72
CA ARG A 143 13.05 17.44 20.64
C ARG A 143 13.40 17.27 22.11
N LEU A 144 14.37 16.43 22.45
CA LEU A 144 14.83 16.22 23.82
C LEU A 144 15.95 17.18 24.22
N SER A 145 16.63 17.78 23.24
CA SER A 145 17.68 18.80 23.45
C SER A 145 17.17 20.24 23.45
N ALA A 146 15.88 20.45 23.14
CA ALA A 146 15.21 21.75 23.12
C ALA A 146 14.41 21.96 24.41
#